data_AF-A0A7W1AIH3-F1
#
_entry.id   AF-A0A7W1AIH3-F1
#
_cell.length_a   1.000
_cell.length_b   1.000
_cell.length_c   1.000
_cell.angle_alpha   90.00
_cell.angle_beta   90.00
_cell.angle_gamma   90.00
#
_symmetry.space_group_name_H-M   'P 1'
#
loop_
_entity.id
_entity.type
_entity.pdbx_description
1 polymer ?
#
loop_
_entity_poly.entity_id
_entity_poly.type
_entity_poly.pdbx_seq_one_letter_code
_entity_poly.pdbx_strand_id
1 'polypeptide(L)'
;MGQLDQPAFDALMSAGCTACGHPTLEITSYIDRTVIVMAAEPNDAGKWAHDGEKFVDGTYRVTCVKCKHVVFEHADCVRCHAAGGLAKALAGTSKLVVPKRCVKCNELELMSIGMVPAVARFGGGESPKPKPLAELGEPGYHVVAYACDACDNAVVAEGCALCGAPGPLRPRP
;
A
#
# COMPACT_ATOMS: atom_id res chain seq x y z
N MET A 1 11.15 9.61 -4.76
CA MET A 1 10.85 9.74 -3.31
C MET A 1 9.39 10.12 -3.16
N GLY A 2 8.70 9.60 -2.13
CA GLY A 2 7.31 9.89 -1.83
C GLY A 2 7.10 11.32 -1.31
N GLN A 3 5.88 11.62 -0.84
CA GLN A 3 5.52 12.94 -0.26
C GLN A 3 6.13 13.17 1.12
N LEU A 4 6.61 12.10 1.75
CA LEU A 4 7.38 12.10 2.97
C LEU A 4 8.61 11.24 2.69
N ASP A 5 9.79 11.84 2.82
CA ASP A 5 11.05 11.10 2.73
C ASP A 5 11.45 10.53 4.10
N GLN A 6 12.47 9.67 4.12
CA GLN A 6 12.93 9.02 5.35
C GLN A 6 13.33 10.04 6.44
N PRO A 7 14.16 11.07 6.15
CA PRO A 7 14.52 12.06 7.17
C PRO A 7 13.33 12.83 7.75
N ALA A 8 12.39 13.29 6.91
CA ALA A 8 11.21 14.00 7.38
C ALA A 8 10.29 13.10 8.19
N PHE A 9 10.14 11.84 7.78
CA PHE A 9 9.40 10.83 8.54
C PHE A 9 10.01 10.60 9.92
N ASP A 10 11.32 10.39 10.00
CA ASP A 10 12.03 10.14 11.26
C ASP A 10 11.93 11.34 12.21
N ALA A 11 12.04 12.56 11.67
CA ALA A 11 11.84 13.78 12.44
C ALA A 11 10.42 13.89 13.00
N LEU A 12 9.41 13.54 12.20
CA LEU A 12 8.00 13.57 12.61
C LEU A 12 7.72 12.50 13.68
N MET A 13 8.23 11.28 13.50
CA MET A 13 8.12 10.21 14.50
C MET A 13 8.80 10.58 15.81
N SER A 14 9.97 11.21 15.75
CA SER A 14 10.72 11.62 16.94
C SER A 14 10.04 12.76 17.70
N ALA A 15 9.40 13.69 16.99
CA ALA A 15 8.67 14.80 17.61
C ALA A 15 7.39 14.34 18.33
N GLY A 16 6.78 13.24 17.89
CA GLY A 16 5.50 12.78 18.40
C GLY A 16 4.36 13.76 18.08
N CYS A 17 3.30 13.75 18.89
CA CYS A 17 2.18 14.67 18.69
C CYS A 17 2.50 16.08 19.18
N THR A 18 2.56 17.05 18.27
CA THR A 18 2.79 18.47 18.58
C THR A 18 1.64 19.13 19.35
N ALA A 19 0.43 18.56 19.32
CA ALA A 19 -0.73 19.13 20.01
C ALA A 19 -0.86 18.69 21.48
N CYS A 20 -0.45 17.47 21.84
CA CYS A 20 -0.63 16.95 23.19
C CYS A 20 0.61 16.27 23.80
N GLY A 21 1.74 16.30 23.10
CA GLY A 21 3.01 15.71 23.54
C GLY A 21 3.03 14.18 23.58
N HIS A 22 1.98 13.50 23.12
CA HIS A 22 1.93 12.04 23.15
C HIS A 22 2.89 11.42 22.12
N PRO A 23 3.76 10.47 22.51
CA PRO A 23 4.81 9.96 21.63
C PRO A 23 4.29 8.98 20.56
N THR A 24 3.20 8.26 20.84
CA THR A 24 2.67 7.27 19.89
C THR A 24 1.84 7.92 18.80
N LEU A 25 2.14 7.56 17.56
CA LEU A 25 1.44 7.98 16.34
C LEU A 25 0.92 6.76 15.59
N GLU A 26 -0.19 6.91 14.89
CA GLU A 26 -0.74 5.93 13.96
C GLU A 26 -0.54 6.44 12.54
N ILE A 27 0.10 5.61 11.73
CA ILE A 27 0.53 5.91 10.38
C ILE A 27 -0.38 5.16 9.44
N THR A 28 -0.88 5.85 8.42
CA THR A 28 -1.63 5.25 7.32
C THR A 28 -0.83 5.38 6.04
N SER A 29 -0.56 4.24 5.42
CA SER A 29 0.33 4.11 4.27
C SER A 29 -0.21 3.09 3.28
N TYR A 30 0.11 3.26 2.00
CA TYR A 30 -0.06 2.20 0.99
C TYR A 30 1.20 1.34 0.92
N ILE A 31 1.03 0.03 1.15
CA ILE A 31 2.13 -0.92 1.26
C ILE A 31 1.94 -2.04 0.24
N ASP A 32 3.04 -2.55 -0.30
CA ASP A 32 3.02 -3.71 -1.17
C ASP A 32 2.73 -4.99 -0.35
N ARG A 33 1.81 -5.81 -0.84
CA ARG A 33 1.40 -7.09 -0.25
C ARG A 33 1.36 -8.14 -1.36
N THR A 34 2.09 -9.23 -1.15
CA THR A 34 2.02 -10.41 -2.01
C THR A 34 1.00 -11.38 -1.43
N VAL A 35 0.08 -11.89 -2.25
CA VAL A 35 -0.95 -12.85 -1.85
C VAL A 35 -0.92 -14.01 -2.84
N ILE A 36 -0.90 -15.25 -2.34
CA ILE A 36 -1.15 -16.41 -3.18
C ILE A 36 -2.65 -16.55 -3.37
N VAL A 37 -3.09 -16.66 -4.62
CA VAL A 37 -4.50 -16.86 -4.96
C VAL A 37 -4.70 -18.20 -5.62
N MET A 38 -5.81 -18.86 -5.30
CA MET A 38 -6.26 -20.09 -5.93
C MET A 38 -7.65 -19.85 -6.50
N ALA A 39 -7.81 -20.06 -7.81
CA ALA A 39 -9.08 -19.78 -8.49
C ALA A 39 -9.58 -18.32 -8.33
N ALA A 40 -8.65 -17.36 -8.28
CA ALA A 40 -8.86 -15.92 -8.02
C ALA A 40 -9.30 -15.55 -6.58
N GLU A 41 -9.30 -16.51 -5.65
CA GLU A 41 -9.57 -16.25 -4.23
C GLU A 41 -8.26 -16.31 -3.43
N PRO A 42 -8.05 -15.45 -2.42
CA PRO A 42 -6.89 -15.55 -1.53
C PRO A 42 -6.79 -16.93 -0.87
N ASN A 43 -5.65 -17.60 -1.05
CA ASN A 43 -5.33 -18.87 -0.40
C ASN A 43 -4.60 -18.66 0.94
N ASP A 44 -4.05 -17.47 1.17
CA ASP A 44 -3.39 -17.08 2.42
C ASP A 44 -3.67 -15.62 2.81
N ALA A 45 -3.18 -15.22 3.99
CA ALA A 45 -3.25 -13.85 4.47
C ALA A 45 -2.26 -12.90 3.75
N GLY A 46 -1.49 -13.40 2.80
CA GLY A 46 -0.41 -12.68 2.14
C GLY A 46 0.79 -12.40 3.04
N LYS A 47 1.84 -11.91 2.38
CA LYS A 47 3.09 -11.45 2.98
C LYS A 47 3.26 -10.00 2.63
N TRP A 48 3.74 -9.23 3.59
CA TRP A 48 4.12 -7.87 3.30
C TRP A 48 5.43 -7.84 2.51
N ALA A 49 5.43 -7.16 1.37
CA ALA A 49 6.60 -6.99 0.52
C ALA A 49 7.27 -5.63 0.79
N HIS A 50 7.47 -5.27 2.07
CA HIS A 50 8.08 -3.99 2.45
C HIS A 50 9.43 -4.16 3.14
N ASP A 51 10.33 -3.24 2.81
CA ASP A 51 11.39 -2.74 3.69
C ASP A 51 10.87 -1.45 4.38
N GLY A 52 11.59 -0.94 5.38
CA GLY A 52 11.16 0.26 6.12
C GLY A 52 10.95 1.49 5.22
N GLU A 53 11.72 1.61 4.14
CA GLU A 53 11.68 2.74 3.22
C GLU A 53 10.39 2.77 2.38
N LYS A 54 9.93 1.60 1.90
CA LYS A 54 8.63 1.49 1.21
C LYS A 54 7.45 1.81 2.11
N PHE A 55 7.57 1.60 3.42
CA PHE A 55 6.52 2.02 4.34
C PHE A 55 6.40 3.55 4.40
N VAL A 56 7.53 4.25 4.54
CA VAL A 56 7.58 5.71 4.59
C VAL A 56 7.07 6.32 3.29
N ASP A 57 7.56 5.82 2.16
CA ASP A 57 7.26 6.30 0.82
C ASP A 57 5.77 6.19 0.42
N GLY A 58 5.03 5.28 1.04
CA GLY A 58 3.58 5.13 0.86
C GLY A 58 2.72 5.94 1.84
N THR A 59 3.34 6.65 2.80
CA THR A 59 2.62 7.34 3.88
C THR A 59 1.85 8.53 3.33
N TYR A 60 0.56 8.58 3.65
CA TYR A 60 -0.31 9.69 3.26
C TYR A 60 -1.02 10.33 4.45
N ARG A 61 -0.99 9.70 5.63
CA ARG A 61 -1.58 10.25 6.84
C ARG A 61 -0.86 9.77 8.09
N VAL A 62 -0.67 10.67 9.06
CA VAL A 62 -0.19 10.33 10.39
C VAL A 62 -1.06 11.06 11.43
N THR A 63 -1.52 10.32 12.45
CA THR A 63 -2.42 10.84 13.47
C THR A 63 -1.96 10.48 14.88
N CYS A 64 -2.23 11.35 15.84
CA CYS A 64 -1.99 11.03 17.25
C CYS A 64 -3.02 10.03 17.76
N VAL A 65 -2.56 8.92 18.34
CA VAL A 65 -3.48 7.90 18.88
C VAL A 65 -4.34 8.42 20.04
N LYS A 66 -3.83 9.38 20.82
CA LYS A 66 -4.47 9.94 22.01
C LYS A 66 -5.49 11.03 21.68
N CYS A 67 -5.05 12.11 21.04
CA CYS A 67 -5.92 13.29 20.79
C CYS A 67 -6.51 13.34 19.37
N LYS A 68 -6.18 12.37 18.51
CA LYS A 68 -6.63 12.29 17.10
C LYS A 68 -6.20 13.45 16.20
N HIS A 69 -5.34 14.34 16.69
CA HIS A 69 -4.74 15.39 15.89
C HIS A 69 -3.96 14.78 14.71
N VAL A 70 -4.19 15.33 13.50
CA VAL A 70 -3.49 14.93 12.29
C VAL A 70 -2.17 15.71 12.25
N VAL A 71 -1.05 14.99 12.31
CA VAL A 71 0.29 15.60 12.29
C VAL A 71 0.86 15.65 10.88
N PHE A 72 0.33 14.85 9.96
CA PHE A 72 0.65 14.87 8.53
C PHE A 72 -0.52 14.29 7.72
N GLU A 73 -0.78 14.89 6.56
CA GLU A 73 -1.74 14.40 5.58
C GLU A 73 -1.36 14.88 4.18
N HIS A 74 -1.61 14.05 3.17
CA HIS A 74 -1.45 14.41 1.77
C HIS A 74 -2.54 13.79 0.90
N ALA A 75 -3.04 14.53 -0.11
CA ALA A 75 -4.17 14.10 -0.95
C ALA A 75 -3.77 13.50 -2.31
N ASP A 76 -2.50 13.61 -2.70
CA ASP A 76 -2.03 13.10 -3.99
C ASP A 76 -1.84 11.59 -3.98
N CYS A 77 -1.90 10.98 -5.16
CA CYS A 77 -1.64 9.56 -5.29
C CYS A 77 -0.23 9.22 -4.80
N VAL A 78 -0.13 8.39 -3.77
CA VAL A 78 1.14 7.91 -3.22
C VAL A 78 2.01 7.22 -4.27
N ARG A 79 1.44 6.60 -5.31
CA ARG A 79 2.22 5.87 -6.34
C ARG A 79 2.77 6.74 -7.47
N CYS A 80 2.07 7.79 -7.89
CA CYS A 80 2.45 8.59 -9.08
C CYS A 80 2.39 10.12 -8.86
N HIS A 81 1.99 10.56 -7.68
CA HIS A 81 1.83 11.97 -7.29
C HIS A 81 0.80 12.75 -8.13
N ALA A 82 -0.12 12.05 -8.80
CA ALA A 82 -1.25 12.71 -9.44
C ALA A 82 -2.11 13.44 -8.38
N ALA A 83 -2.37 14.72 -8.63
CA ALA A 83 -3.14 15.59 -7.74
C ALA A 83 -4.51 14.98 -7.39
N GLY A 84 -4.82 14.90 -6.10
CA GLY A 84 -6.08 14.31 -5.60
C GLY A 84 -6.28 12.82 -5.90
N GLY A 85 -5.23 12.14 -6.38
CA GLY A 85 -5.31 10.74 -6.78
C GLY A 85 -5.47 9.76 -5.62
N LEU A 86 -5.22 10.18 -4.37
CA LEU A 86 -5.42 9.33 -3.19
C LEU A 86 -6.90 9.01 -2.99
N ALA A 87 -7.79 9.98 -3.12
CA ALA A 87 -9.23 9.77 -2.94
C ALA A 87 -9.75 8.71 -3.94
N LYS A 88 -9.25 8.76 -5.18
CA LYS A 88 -9.56 7.75 -6.20
C LYS A 88 -9.00 6.38 -5.83
N ALA A 89 -7.78 6.32 -5.28
CA ALA A 89 -7.20 5.06 -4.85
C ALA A 89 -7.99 4.42 -3.70
N LEU A 90 -8.33 5.19 -2.68
CA LEU A 90 -9.05 4.67 -1.50
C LEU A 90 -10.48 4.20 -1.83
N ALA A 91 -11.19 4.90 -2.71
CA ALA A 91 -12.56 4.57 -3.07
C ALA A 91 -12.68 3.61 -4.26
N GLY A 92 -11.62 3.43 -5.05
CA GLY A 92 -11.62 2.64 -6.27
C GLY A 92 -11.32 1.17 -6.04
N THR A 93 -11.88 0.31 -6.89
CA THR A 93 -11.50 -1.09 -7.00
C THR A 93 -10.29 -1.27 -7.92
N SER A 94 -9.59 -2.39 -7.76
CA SER A 94 -8.45 -2.76 -8.61
C SER A 94 -8.84 -2.76 -10.09
N LYS A 95 -7.99 -2.13 -10.92
CA LYS A 95 -8.14 -2.15 -12.38
C LYS A 95 -7.66 -3.46 -13.00
N LEU A 96 -6.59 -4.03 -12.45
CA LEU A 96 -6.08 -5.33 -12.85
C LEU A 96 -6.82 -6.39 -12.04
N VAL A 97 -7.50 -7.30 -12.74
CA VAL A 97 -8.23 -8.41 -12.12
C VAL A 97 -7.40 -9.66 -12.26
N VAL A 98 -7.16 -10.36 -11.16
CA VAL A 98 -6.47 -11.66 -11.19
C VAL A 98 -7.44 -12.71 -11.74
N PRO A 99 -7.11 -13.40 -12.84
CA PRO A 99 -8.02 -14.38 -13.41
C PRO A 99 -8.09 -15.63 -12.54
N LYS A 100 -9.16 -16.42 -12.69
CA LYS A 100 -9.30 -17.71 -11.99
C LYS A 100 -8.24 -18.73 -12.40
N ARG A 101 -7.66 -18.57 -13.58
CA ARG A 101 -6.65 -19.49 -14.13
C ARG A 101 -5.60 -18.72 -14.91
N CYS A 102 -4.39 -19.24 -14.95
CA CYS A 102 -3.36 -18.74 -15.85
C CYS A 102 -3.85 -18.81 -17.29
N VAL A 103 -3.79 -17.68 -18.00
CA VAL A 103 -4.21 -17.58 -19.41
C VAL A 103 -3.32 -18.38 -20.37
N LYS A 104 -2.12 -18.80 -19.93
CA LYS A 104 -1.18 -19.58 -20.75
C LYS A 104 -1.21 -21.08 -20.48
N CYS A 105 -1.20 -21.50 -19.20
CA CYS A 105 -1.08 -22.92 -18.84
C CYS A 105 -2.27 -23.49 -18.08
N ASN A 106 -3.32 -22.68 -17.83
CA ASN A 106 -4.55 -23.09 -17.14
C ASN A 106 -4.40 -23.45 -15.66
N GLU A 107 -3.23 -23.19 -15.05
CA GLU A 107 -2.95 -23.35 -13.62
C GLU A 107 -3.91 -22.51 -12.76
N LEU A 108 -4.29 -23.04 -11.60
CA LEU A 108 -5.25 -22.39 -10.68
C LEU A 108 -4.58 -21.49 -9.66
N GLU A 109 -3.35 -21.80 -9.30
CA GLU A 109 -2.56 -21.02 -8.35
C GLU A 109 -1.80 -19.91 -9.08
N LEU A 110 -1.97 -18.68 -8.60
CA LEU A 110 -1.28 -17.49 -9.09
C LEU A 110 -0.75 -16.69 -7.90
N MET A 111 0.37 -16.02 -8.09
CA MET A 111 0.86 -15.00 -7.15
C MET A 111 0.31 -13.64 -7.57
N SER A 112 -0.27 -12.89 -6.64
CA SER A 112 -0.70 -11.50 -6.84
C SER A 112 0.18 -10.56 -6.02
N ILE A 113 0.58 -9.43 -6.61
CA ILE A 113 1.21 -8.31 -5.91
C ILE A 113 0.22 -7.16 -5.94
N GLY A 114 -0.23 -6.73 -4.77
CA GLY A 114 -1.13 -5.60 -4.60
C GLY A 114 -0.51 -4.47 -3.78
N MET A 115 -1.04 -3.27 -3.96
CA MET A 115 -0.85 -2.14 -3.05
C MET A 115 -2.12 -1.98 -2.23
N VAL A 116 -1.96 -1.99 -0.91
CA VAL A 116 -3.08 -1.97 0.04
C VAL A 116 -2.89 -0.85 1.08
N PRO A 117 -3.95 -0.10 1.42
CA PRO A 117 -3.89 0.83 2.54
C PRO A 117 -3.76 0.04 3.83
N ALA A 118 -2.87 0.48 4.71
CA ALA A 118 -2.59 -0.18 5.96
C ALA A 118 -2.32 0.84 7.06
N VAL A 119 -2.62 0.44 8.29
CA VAL A 119 -2.29 1.19 9.50
C VAL A 119 -1.21 0.50 10.29
N ALA A 120 -0.27 1.27 10.82
CA ALA A 120 0.69 0.79 11.80
C ALA A 120 0.88 1.84 12.91
N ARG A 121 1.10 1.38 14.14
CA ARG A 121 1.42 2.27 15.25
C ARG A 121 2.93 2.35 15.42
N PHE A 122 3.42 3.56 15.65
CA PHE A 122 4.81 3.85 15.91
C PHE A 122 4.94 4.53 17.27
N GLY A 123 5.95 4.12 18.04
CA GLY A 123 6.18 4.57 19.42
C GLY A 123 5.71 3.56 20.46
N GLY A 124 6.38 3.54 21.62
CA GLY A 124 6.10 2.58 22.69
C GLY A 124 6.97 1.31 22.69
N GLY A 125 8.06 1.28 21.90
CA GLY A 125 9.08 0.22 21.95
C GLY A 125 8.82 -1.00 21.07
N GLU A 126 7.66 -1.09 20.42
CA GLU A 126 7.36 -2.17 19.46
C GLU A 126 7.61 -1.75 18.02
N SER A 127 8.09 -2.69 17.20
CA SER A 127 8.17 -2.50 15.75
C SER A 127 6.75 -2.35 15.17
N PRO A 128 6.53 -1.38 14.27
CA PRO A 128 5.23 -1.20 13.62
C PRO A 128 4.81 -2.48 12.90
N LYS A 129 3.61 -2.97 13.21
CA LYS A 129 2.99 -4.12 12.52
C LYS A 129 1.85 -3.59 11.66
N PRO A 130 2.01 -3.55 10.33
CA PRO A 130 0.95 -3.08 9.45
C PRO A 130 -0.25 -4.00 9.51
N LYS A 131 -1.44 -3.41 9.57
CA LYS A 131 -2.72 -4.09 9.41
C LYS A 131 -3.39 -3.57 8.14
N PRO A 132 -3.84 -4.46 7.23
CA PRO A 132 -4.53 -4.01 6.03
C PRO A 132 -5.86 -3.36 6.40
N LEU A 133 -6.28 -2.38 5.61
CA LEU A 133 -7.59 -1.73 5.69
C LEU A 133 -8.54 -2.19 4.57
N ALA A 134 -8.05 -2.99 3.63
CA ALA A 134 -8.81 -3.56 2.53
C ALA A 134 -8.22 -4.92 2.15
N GLU A 135 -9.07 -5.85 1.72
CA GLU A 135 -8.69 -7.16 1.21
C GLU A 135 -8.77 -7.21 -0.32
N LEU A 136 -8.26 -8.31 -0.91
CA LEU A 136 -8.29 -8.50 -2.36
C LEU A 136 -9.73 -8.40 -2.89
N GLY A 137 -9.94 -7.53 -3.88
CA GLY A 137 -11.25 -7.29 -4.49
C GLY A 137 -12.05 -6.16 -3.84
N GLU A 138 -11.65 -5.68 -2.66
CA GLU A 138 -12.30 -4.55 -2.00
C GLU A 138 -11.79 -3.19 -2.51
N PRO A 139 -12.60 -2.11 -2.42
CA PRO A 139 -12.12 -0.75 -2.64
C PRO A 139 -10.89 -0.43 -1.80
N GLY A 140 -9.90 0.22 -2.41
CA GLY A 140 -8.64 0.55 -1.77
C GLY A 140 -7.54 -0.49 -2.03
N TYR A 141 -7.87 -1.76 -2.31
CA TYR A 141 -6.88 -2.76 -2.71
C TYR A 141 -6.67 -2.75 -4.22
N HIS A 142 -5.42 -2.58 -4.66
CA HIS A 142 -5.08 -2.49 -6.08
C HIS A 142 -4.02 -3.49 -6.47
N VAL A 143 -4.37 -4.43 -7.34
CA VAL A 143 -3.41 -5.36 -7.94
C VAL A 143 -2.51 -4.58 -8.89
N VAL A 144 -1.20 -4.68 -8.67
CA VAL A 144 -0.16 -4.08 -9.51
C VAL A 144 0.37 -5.09 -10.50
N ALA A 145 0.48 -6.35 -10.10
CA ALA A 145 0.90 -7.43 -10.96
C ALA A 145 0.34 -8.78 -10.48
N TYR A 146 0.27 -9.76 -11.38
CA TYR A 146 0.16 -11.16 -11.00
C TYR A 146 1.06 -12.03 -11.86
N ALA A 147 1.48 -13.17 -11.33
CA ALA A 147 2.37 -14.12 -11.98
C ALA A 147 1.91 -15.57 -11.78
N CYS A 148 2.24 -16.42 -12.75
CA CYS A 148 2.06 -17.86 -12.69
C CYS A 148 3.43 -18.54 -12.62
N ASP A 149 3.76 -19.10 -11.47
CA ASP A 149 5.07 -19.75 -11.24
C ASP A 149 5.25 -21.02 -12.10
N ALA A 150 4.16 -21.65 -12.54
CA ALA A 150 4.22 -22.86 -13.36
C ALA A 150 4.69 -22.62 -14.81
N CYS A 151 4.55 -21.40 -15.34
CA CYS A 151 4.89 -21.10 -16.75
C CYS A 151 5.53 -19.72 -16.96
N ASP A 152 5.97 -19.07 -15.89
CA ASP A 152 6.60 -17.74 -15.87
C ASP A 152 5.76 -16.64 -16.53
N ASN A 153 4.44 -16.83 -16.65
CA ASN A 153 3.57 -15.80 -17.21
C ASN A 153 3.31 -14.72 -16.16
N ALA A 154 3.75 -13.50 -16.43
CA ALA A 154 3.50 -12.34 -15.59
C ALA A 154 2.71 -11.25 -16.34
N VAL A 155 1.81 -10.57 -15.62
CA VAL A 155 1.02 -9.45 -16.11
C VAL A 155 1.14 -8.29 -15.11
N VAL A 156 1.38 -7.09 -15.62
CA VAL A 156 1.54 -5.87 -14.83
C VAL A 156 0.46 -4.87 -15.25
N ALA A 157 -0.07 -4.11 -14.29
CA ALA A 157 -1.07 -3.09 -14.55
C ALA A 157 -0.53 -1.98 -15.46
N GLU A 158 -1.36 -1.52 -16.39
CA GLU A 158 -1.04 -0.37 -17.25
C GLU A 158 -1.25 0.95 -16.49
N GLY A 159 -0.25 1.83 -16.54
CA GLY A 159 -0.28 3.11 -15.83
C GLY A 159 -0.31 2.95 -14.31
N CYS A 160 -0.88 3.93 -13.59
CA CYS A 160 -0.96 3.89 -12.14
C CYS A 160 -2.06 2.95 -11.65
N ALA A 161 -1.67 1.80 -11.09
CA ALA A 161 -2.59 0.83 -10.50
C ALA A 161 -3.54 1.45 -9.45
N LEU A 162 -3.06 2.41 -8.65
CA LEU A 162 -3.85 3.04 -7.58
C LEU A 162 -4.93 4.00 -8.11
N CYS A 163 -4.54 4.98 -8.93
CA CYS A 163 -5.43 6.10 -9.28
C CYS A 163 -5.78 6.17 -10.77
N GLY A 164 -5.16 5.33 -11.59
CA GLY A 164 -5.40 5.29 -13.02
C GLY A 164 -4.76 6.40 -13.85
N ALA A 165 -3.94 7.26 -13.25
CA ALA A 165 -3.23 8.28 -13.99
C ALA A 165 -2.26 7.65 -15.02
N PRO A 166 -2.09 8.27 -16.20
CA PRO A 166 -1.20 7.78 -17.25
C PRO A 166 0.28 8.06 -16.97
N GLY A 167 0.56 8.93 -15.99
CA GLY A 167 1.89 9.48 -15.75
C GLY A 167 2.93 8.43 -15.38
N PRO A 168 4.24 8.72 -15.60
CA PRO A 168 5.28 7.75 -15.32
C PRO A 168 5.20 7.33 -13.86
N LEU A 169 5.22 6.03 -13.65
CA LEU A 169 5.32 5.48 -12.31
C LEU A 169 6.67 5.85 -11.73
N ARG A 170 6.67 6.48 -10.55
CA ARG A 170 7.93 6.78 -9.88
C ARG A 170 8.66 5.48 -9.50
N PRO A 171 9.99 5.40 -9.53
CA PRO A 171 10.68 4.31 -8.87
C PRO A 171 10.37 4.36 -7.37
N ARG A 172 10.04 3.21 -6.78
CA ARG A 172 10.03 3.08 -5.33
C ARG A 172 11.46 2.77 -4.87
N PRO A 173 11.90 3.32 -3.72
CA PRO A 173 13.14 2.87 -3.09
C PRO A 173 13.07 1.36 -2.82
#